data_AF-A0A7X8XU24-F1
#
_entry.id   AF-A0A7X8XU24-F1
#
_cell.length_a   1.000
_cell.length_b   1.000
_cell.length_c   1.000
_cell.angle_alpha   90.00
_cell.angle_beta   90.00
_cell.angle_gamma   90.00
#
_symmetry.space_group_name_H-M   'P 1'
#
loop_
_entity.id
_entity.type
_entity.pdbx_description
1 polymer ?
#
loop_
_entity_poly.entity_id
_entity_poly.type
_entity_poly.pdbx_seq_one_letter_code
_entity_poly.pdbx_strand_id
1 'polypeptide(L)'
;MERITTYANINSLTAFFSKRPSIEDELDDMEWSRSWMDFYSFINKQADLRLDVDPTELSMMSKTNPYIKKMLKSASSGGSSLRCEKDAFDNLEEVSNNSMPQTMFFLDKSNSECEELENQLGLITLNANRIRQKGGFMFNWSLYNVTKDRGAVKRFENWNQLERFKHPHNSMVIIDNYLLKDLGEMDENLIPMLNSLLPEKLESKVYQLTLIGVELRDKPASMKKYLEWELKNKLKRPYEIEVCVVKTESNKNHDRNIFTNYLWIHSGHSFTYMRRQQVSKNTNLMLFPIFYQQKDFQSYYQEEPPTETKSSVWGAVNQRLREARYILKMASQNNSAIGGELKNTILVGNKTA
;
A
#
# COMPACT_ATOMS: atom_id res chain seq x y z
N MET A 1 13.35 8.82 10.15
CA MET A 1 12.69 7.69 9.47
C MET A 1 11.29 8.15 9.11
N GLU A 2 10.87 8.02 7.85
CA GLU A 2 9.51 8.38 7.46
C GLU A 2 8.52 7.47 8.22
N ARG A 3 7.45 8.05 8.74
CA ARG A 3 6.42 7.37 9.55
C ARG A 3 5.09 7.38 8.78
N ILE A 4 4.21 6.45 9.11
CA ILE A 4 2.88 6.38 8.49
C ILE A 4 1.92 7.23 9.32
N THR A 5 1.37 8.29 8.73
CA THR A 5 0.37 9.15 9.37
C THR A 5 -0.85 8.31 9.75
N THR A 6 -1.21 8.35 11.04
CA THR A 6 -2.31 7.57 11.59
C THR A 6 -3.18 8.48 12.46
N TYR A 7 -4.40 8.74 12.01
CA TYR A 7 -5.42 9.42 12.81
C TYR A 7 -6.15 8.37 13.64
N ALA A 8 -6.08 8.49 14.97
CA ALA A 8 -6.64 7.51 15.87
C ALA A 8 -7.50 8.16 16.96
N ASN A 9 -8.74 7.70 17.10
CA ASN A 9 -9.55 8.04 18.27
C ASN A 9 -8.97 7.36 19.51
N ILE A 10 -8.80 8.11 20.60
CA ILE A 10 -8.21 7.63 21.85
C ILE A 10 -9.05 6.52 22.49
N ASN A 11 -10.37 6.61 22.34
CA ASN A 11 -11.31 5.58 22.80
C ASN A 11 -11.11 4.26 22.05
N SER A 12 -10.93 4.30 20.73
CA SER A 12 -10.61 3.09 19.95
C SER A 12 -9.27 2.49 20.32
N LEU A 13 -8.25 3.31 20.59
CA LEU A 13 -6.94 2.81 21.03
C LEU A 13 -7.04 2.13 22.39
N THR A 14 -7.71 2.75 23.35
CA THR A 14 -7.92 2.16 24.67
C THR A 14 -8.75 0.88 24.61
N ALA A 15 -9.80 0.83 23.77
CA ALA A 15 -10.60 -0.35 23.51
C ALA A 15 -9.81 -1.48 22.81
N PHE A 16 -8.80 -1.15 22.00
CA PHE A 16 -7.88 -2.13 21.44
C PHE A 16 -6.90 -2.66 22.48
N PHE A 17 -6.36 -1.79 23.34
CA PHE A 17 -5.44 -2.20 24.39
C PHE A 17 -6.11 -3.07 25.47
N SER A 18 -7.40 -2.85 25.74
CA SER A 18 -8.15 -3.69 26.67
C SER A 18 -8.42 -5.10 26.14
N LYS A 19 -8.39 -5.28 24.81
CA LYS A 19 -8.52 -6.58 24.11
C LYS A 19 -7.19 -7.31 23.94
N ARG A 20 -6.18 -6.98 24.76
CA ARG A 20 -4.91 -7.70 24.72
C ARG A 20 -5.19 -9.22 24.88
N PRO A 21 -4.64 -10.07 23.99
CA PRO A 21 -4.76 -11.51 24.14
C PRO A 21 -4.32 -11.97 25.53
N SER A 22 -5.10 -12.86 26.13
CA SER A 22 -4.69 -13.60 27.32
C SER A 22 -3.68 -14.69 26.97
N ILE A 23 -3.05 -15.30 27.97
CA ILE A 23 -2.13 -16.43 27.75
C ILE A 23 -2.86 -17.62 27.09
N GLU A 24 -4.14 -17.81 27.40
CA GLU A 24 -4.98 -18.86 26.80
C GLU A 24 -5.25 -18.55 25.32
N ASP A 25 -5.56 -17.29 24.99
CA ASP A 25 -5.72 -16.85 23.59
C ASP A 25 -4.43 -16.99 22.78
N GLU A 26 -3.25 -16.87 23.40
CA GLU A 26 -1.96 -17.06 22.71
C GLU A 26 -1.77 -18.50 22.23
N LEU A 27 -2.38 -19.48 22.90
CA LEU A 27 -2.34 -20.89 22.53
C LEU A 27 -3.43 -21.25 21.51
N ASP A 28 -4.62 -20.70 21.68
CA ASP A 28 -5.80 -21.03 20.87
C ASP A 28 -5.91 -20.20 19.58
N ASP A 29 -5.42 -18.95 19.59
CA ASP A 29 -5.42 -18.04 18.44
C ASP A 29 -4.11 -17.25 18.32
N MET A 30 -3.08 -17.96 17.84
CA MET A 30 -1.78 -17.37 17.53
C MET A 30 -1.86 -16.23 16.49
N GLU A 31 -2.84 -16.26 15.57
CA GLU A 31 -2.97 -15.24 14.53
C GLU A 31 -3.46 -13.91 15.10
N TRP A 32 -4.45 -13.95 16.00
CA TRP A 32 -4.89 -12.76 16.73
C TRP A 32 -3.76 -12.19 17.57
N SER A 33 -3.07 -13.05 18.33
CA SER A 33 -1.99 -12.62 19.22
C SER A 33 -0.86 -11.93 18.47
N ARG A 34 -0.49 -12.48 17.31
CA ARG A 34 0.47 -11.86 16.40
C ARG A 34 -0.03 -10.53 15.85
N SER A 35 -1.26 -10.48 15.34
CA SER A 35 -1.84 -9.25 14.76
C SER A 35 -1.95 -8.13 15.79
N TRP A 36 -2.31 -8.45 17.04
CA TRP A 36 -2.35 -7.49 18.14
C TRP A 36 -0.95 -6.95 18.44
N MET A 37 0.04 -7.83 18.56
CA MET A 37 1.44 -7.45 18.84
C MET A 37 2.04 -6.60 17.72
N ASP A 38 1.77 -6.94 16.46
CA ASP A 38 2.25 -6.21 15.30
C ASP A 38 1.61 -4.82 15.22
N PHE A 39 0.29 -4.71 15.39
CA PHE A 39 -0.40 -3.42 15.44
C PHE A 39 0.08 -2.57 16.62
N TYR A 40 0.22 -3.16 17.81
CA TYR A 40 0.77 -2.48 18.98
C TYR A 40 2.20 -1.97 18.73
N SER A 41 3.06 -2.76 18.10
CA SER A 41 4.42 -2.35 17.73
C SER A 41 4.42 -1.26 16.66
N PHE A 42 3.50 -1.32 15.69
CA PHE A 42 3.28 -0.28 14.69
C PHE A 42 2.95 1.07 15.33
N ILE A 43 1.91 1.10 16.18
CA ILE A 43 1.47 2.32 16.86
C ILE A 43 2.60 2.95 17.67
N ASN A 44 3.42 2.17 18.38
CA ASN A 44 4.48 2.72 19.25
C ASN A 44 5.78 3.09 18.55
N LYS A 45 6.05 2.60 17.33
CA LYS A 45 7.38 2.74 16.69
C LYS A 45 7.36 3.40 15.32
N GLN A 46 6.30 3.21 14.55
CA GLN A 46 6.28 3.57 13.12
C GLN A 46 5.15 4.51 12.74
N ALA A 47 4.13 4.65 13.59
CA ALA A 47 3.06 5.59 13.37
C ALA A 47 3.48 7.04 13.66
N ASP A 48 3.01 7.96 12.83
CA ASP A 48 2.88 9.38 13.19
C ASP A 48 1.44 9.60 13.67
N LEU A 49 1.23 9.44 14.98
CA LEU A 49 -0.08 9.41 15.60
C LEU A 49 -0.64 10.81 15.76
N ARG A 50 -1.86 11.01 15.24
CA ARG A 50 -2.70 12.18 15.43
C ARG A 50 -3.92 11.74 16.22
N LEU A 51 -4.10 12.27 17.43
CA LEU A 51 -5.12 11.83 18.39
C LEU A 51 -6.20 12.89 18.57
N ASP A 52 -7.44 12.44 18.78
CA ASP A 52 -8.64 13.26 19.00
C ASP A 52 -8.80 13.76 20.45
N VAL A 53 -7.70 13.95 21.17
CA VAL A 53 -7.72 14.20 22.62
C VAL A 53 -6.86 15.40 22.99
N ASP A 54 -7.27 16.15 24.00
CA ASP A 54 -6.50 17.28 24.50
C ASP A 54 -5.20 16.81 25.20
N PRO A 55 -4.07 17.54 25.08
CA PRO A 55 -2.80 17.15 25.69
C PRO A 55 -2.88 16.93 27.21
N THR A 56 -3.65 17.77 27.90
CA THR A 56 -3.87 17.66 29.35
C THR A 56 -4.61 16.38 29.72
N GLU A 57 -5.65 16.05 28.95
CA GLU A 57 -6.43 14.82 29.15
C GLU A 57 -5.58 13.58 28.88
N LEU A 58 -4.84 13.56 27.76
CA LEU A 58 -3.92 12.47 27.44
C LEU A 58 -2.87 12.25 28.55
N SER A 59 -2.34 13.33 29.13
CA SER A 59 -1.42 13.28 30.25
C SER A 59 -2.07 12.67 31.50
N MET A 60 -3.32 13.03 31.81
CA MET A 60 -4.08 12.42 32.91
C MET A 60 -4.33 10.93 32.66
N MET A 61 -4.76 10.54 31.46
CA MET A 61 -4.96 9.14 31.08
C MET A 61 -3.68 8.31 31.22
N SER A 62 -2.50 8.89 30.95
CA SER A 62 -1.21 8.21 31.09
C SER A 62 -0.85 7.83 32.54
N LYS A 63 -1.50 8.46 33.54
CA LYS A 63 -1.29 8.14 34.95
C LYS A 63 -1.98 6.83 35.34
N THR A 64 -3.08 6.49 34.66
CA THR A 64 -3.92 5.32 34.97
C THR A 64 -3.79 4.21 33.93
N ASN A 65 -3.52 4.53 32.67
CA ASN A 65 -3.38 3.56 31.59
C ASN A 65 -1.90 3.31 31.23
N PRO A 66 -1.35 2.11 31.50
CA PRO A 66 0.05 1.80 31.24
C PRO A 66 0.42 1.79 29.75
N TYR A 67 -0.53 1.50 28.85
CA TYR A 67 -0.30 1.53 27.41
C TYR A 67 -0.16 2.96 26.89
N ILE A 68 -1.03 3.87 27.35
CA ILE A 68 -0.91 5.31 27.05
C ILE A 68 0.40 5.87 27.61
N LYS A 69 0.76 5.50 28.85
CA LYS A 69 2.05 5.86 29.44
C LYS A 69 3.24 5.41 28.57
N LYS A 70 3.20 4.17 28.08
CA LYS A 70 4.26 3.63 27.22
C LYS A 70 4.28 4.30 25.84
N MET A 71 3.13 4.65 25.28
CA MET A 71 3.02 5.41 24.04
C MET A 71 3.67 6.79 24.17
N LEU A 72 3.37 7.54 25.23
CA LEU A 72 4.01 8.84 25.51
C LEU A 72 5.53 8.71 25.71
N LYS A 73 5.97 7.69 26.45
CA LYS A 73 7.41 7.41 26.61
C LYS A 73 8.09 7.07 25.29
N SER A 74 7.46 6.23 24.47
CA SER A 74 8.00 5.85 23.16
C SER A 74 8.13 7.08 22.26
N ALA A 75 7.17 8.00 22.31
CA ALA A 75 7.21 9.23 21.53
C ALA A 75 8.38 10.16 21.92
N SER A 76 8.70 10.23 23.21
CA SER A 76 9.86 11.02 23.71
C SER A 76 11.21 10.36 23.44
N SER A 77 11.27 9.04 23.25
CA SER A 77 12.52 8.30 22.99
C SER A 77 12.75 7.99 21.51
N GLY A 78 12.14 8.74 20.58
CA GLY A 78 12.34 8.58 19.14
C GLY A 78 11.52 7.47 18.46
N GLY A 79 10.53 6.89 19.16
CA GLY A 79 9.56 5.91 18.62
C GLY A 79 8.55 6.54 17.66
N SER A 80 7.25 6.34 17.87
CA SER A 80 6.18 7.03 17.14
C SER A 80 6.21 8.54 17.38
N SER A 81 5.82 9.38 16.40
CA SER A 81 5.45 10.76 16.74
C SER A 81 4.01 10.81 17.24
N LEU A 82 3.70 11.79 18.09
CA LEU A 82 2.39 11.94 18.69
C LEU A 82 1.99 13.42 18.69
N ARG A 83 0.78 13.71 18.20
CA ARG A 83 0.15 15.03 18.21
C ARG A 83 -1.32 14.92 18.57
N CYS A 84 -1.84 15.95 19.21
CA CYS A 84 -3.25 16.09 19.56
C CYS A 84 -3.91 17.01 18.53
N GLU A 85 -4.82 16.49 17.72
CA GLU A 85 -5.46 17.16 16.58
C GLU A 85 -6.95 16.84 16.53
N LYS A 86 -7.68 17.27 17.56
CA LYS A 86 -9.11 16.96 17.75
C LYS A 86 -9.97 17.38 16.56
N ASP A 87 -9.76 18.60 16.07
CA ASP A 87 -10.57 19.19 14.99
C ASP A 87 -10.41 18.45 13.64
N ALA A 88 -9.32 17.68 13.46
CA ALA A 88 -9.11 16.91 12.24
C ALA A 88 -10.14 15.78 12.06
N PHE A 89 -10.73 15.29 13.17
CA PHE A 89 -11.68 14.18 13.13
C PHE A 89 -13.08 14.60 12.69
N ASP A 90 -13.39 15.90 12.73
CA ASP A 90 -14.65 16.43 12.24
C ASP A 90 -14.72 16.48 10.70
N ASN A 91 -13.55 16.50 10.03
CA ASN A 91 -13.43 16.67 8.58
C ASN A 91 -12.48 15.64 7.95
N LEU A 92 -12.73 14.35 8.17
CA LEU A 92 -11.87 13.26 7.68
C LEU A 92 -11.66 13.25 6.16
N GLU A 93 -12.66 13.70 5.38
CA GLU A 93 -12.53 13.81 3.93
C GLU A 93 -11.48 14.87 3.55
N GLU A 94 -11.53 16.06 4.17
CA GLU A 94 -10.54 17.10 3.97
C GLU A 94 -9.14 16.64 4.41
N VAL A 95 -9.06 15.96 5.56
CA VAL A 95 -7.81 15.34 6.02
C VAL A 95 -7.29 14.34 4.99
N SER A 96 -8.14 13.49 4.42
CA SER A 96 -7.74 12.54 3.38
C SER A 96 -7.21 13.24 2.12
N ASN A 97 -7.77 14.41 1.78
CA ASN A 97 -7.39 15.20 0.61
C ASN A 97 -6.04 15.90 0.79
N ASN A 98 -5.65 16.17 2.03
CA ASN A 98 -4.45 16.93 2.37
C ASN A 98 -3.34 16.08 3.00
N SER A 99 -3.61 14.83 3.35
CA SER A 99 -2.65 13.92 4.02
C SER A 99 -1.91 13.01 3.04
N MET A 100 -0.90 12.29 3.51
CA MET A 100 -0.20 11.36 2.61
C MET A 100 -1.13 10.24 2.12
N PRO A 101 -0.93 9.69 0.91
CA PRO A 101 -1.74 8.60 0.37
C PRO A 101 -1.78 7.35 1.25
N GLN A 102 -0.76 7.18 2.10
CA GLN A 102 -0.62 6.06 3.02
C GLN A 102 -1.27 6.32 4.39
N THR A 103 -2.03 7.41 4.55
CA THR A 103 -2.69 7.75 5.81
C THR A 103 -3.67 6.67 6.21
N MET A 104 -3.69 6.31 7.49
CA MET A 104 -4.61 5.31 8.05
C MET A 104 -5.52 5.97 9.08
N PHE A 105 -6.78 5.53 9.14
CA PHE A 105 -7.75 5.95 10.14
C PHE A 105 -8.03 4.80 11.12
N PHE A 106 -7.99 5.07 12.42
CA PHE A 106 -8.29 4.14 13.49
C PHE A 106 -9.36 4.72 14.41
N LEU A 107 -10.62 4.54 14.04
CA LEU A 107 -11.72 5.38 14.48
C LEU A 107 -12.63 4.70 15.49
N ASP A 108 -13.35 5.49 16.28
CA ASP A 108 -14.44 5.03 17.17
C ASP A 108 -15.74 4.91 16.37
N LYS A 109 -15.73 3.97 15.41
CA LYS A 109 -16.81 3.70 14.46
C LYS A 109 -17.08 2.21 14.38
N SER A 110 -18.30 1.85 14.01
CA SER A 110 -18.68 0.46 13.75
C SER A 110 -17.92 -0.12 12.54
N ASN A 111 -17.95 -1.44 12.38
CA ASN A 111 -17.28 -2.07 11.24
C ASN A 111 -17.85 -1.61 9.89
N SER A 112 -19.18 -1.42 9.80
CA SER A 112 -19.87 -0.95 8.58
C SER A 112 -19.43 0.47 8.23
N GLU A 113 -19.44 1.38 9.20
CA GLU A 113 -19.00 2.76 8.96
C GLU A 113 -17.52 2.83 8.54
N CYS A 114 -16.67 1.98 9.11
CA CYS A 114 -15.27 1.88 8.65
C CYS A 114 -15.19 1.38 7.20
N GLU A 115 -16.05 0.46 6.77
CA GLU A 115 -16.10 -0.04 5.39
C GLU A 115 -16.63 1.01 4.41
N GLU A 116 -17.64 1.76 4.83
CA GLU A 116 -18.17 2.90 4.07
C GLU A 116 -17.06 3.95 3.84
N LEU A 117 -16.31 4.32 4.88
CA LEU A 117 -15.18 5.23 4.75
C LEU A 117 -14.06 4.66 3.85
N GLU A 118 -13.78 3.36 3.95
CA GLU A 118 -12.82 2.69 3.07
C GLU A 118 -13.23 2.77 1.59
N ASN A 119 -14.51 2.53 1.30
CA ASN A 119 -15.08 2.63 -0.04
C ASN A 119 -15.18 4.09 -0.51
N GLN A 120 -15.37 5.04 0.39
CA GLN A 120 -15.46 6.45 0.03
C GLN A 120 -14.07 7.02 -0.32
N LEU A 121 -13.09 6.77 0.55
CA LEU A 121 -11.78 7.43 0.51
C LEU A 121 -10.72 6.60 -0.21
N GLY A 122 -10.88 5.28 -0.29
CA GLY A 122 -9.82 4.36 -0.73
C GLY A 122 -8.65 4.33 0.25
N LEU A 123 -8.91 4.46 1.55
CA LEU A 123 -7.90 4.47 2.62
C LEU A 123 -8.31 3.48 3.72
N ILE A 124 -7.35 2.74 4.27
CA ILE A 124 -7.61 1.77 5.34
C ILE A 124 -8.20 2.50 6.56
N THR A 125 -9.39 2.05 6.95
CA THR A 125 -10.11 2.57 8.12
C THR A 125 -10.47 1.41 9.03
N LEU A 126 -10.01 1.49 10.26
CA LEU A 126 -10.02 0.43 11.25
C LEU A 126 -10.73 0.89 12.52
N ASN A 127 -11.11 -0.07 13.34
CA ASN A 127 -11.46 0.11 14.74
C ASN A 127 -10.84 -1.05 15.53
N ALA A 128 -11.04 -1.08 16.85
CA ALA A 128 -10.48 -2.11 17.72
C ALA A 128 -10.84 -3.56 17.32
N ASN A 129 -12.00 -3.78 16.67
CA ASN A 129 -12.45 -5.12 16.26
C ASN A 129 -11.88 -5.55 14.90
N ARG A 130 -11.62 -4.61 13.99
CA ARG A 130 -11.17 -4.94 12.63
C ARG A 130 -9.70 -5.32 12.53
N ILE A 131 -8.89 -5.05 13.56
CA ILE A 131 -7.47 -5.45 13.57
C ILE A 131 -7.30 -6.96 13.38
N ARG A 132 -8.16 -7.78 14.01
CA ARG A 132 -8.10 -9.24 13.85
C ARG A 132 -8.34 -9.68 12.40
N GLN A 133 -9.24 -8.98 11.69
CA GLN A 133 -9.59 -9.31 10.31
C GLN A 133 -8.54 -8.83 9.30
N LYS A 134 -7.91 -7.67 9.56
CA LYS A 134 -6.99 -7.03 8.60
C LYS A 134 -5.51 -7.23 8.93
N GLY A 135 -5.19 -7.67 10.15
CA GLY A 135 -3.81 -7.84 10.63
C GLY A 135 -3.00 -8.78 9.75
N GLY A 136 -3.63 -9.86 9.28
CA GLY A 136 -3.06 -10.79 8.31
C GLY A 136 -2.49 -10.08 7.08
N PHE A 137 -3.28 -9.23 6.43
CA PHE A 137 -2.85 -8.42 5.29
C PHE A 137 -1.86 -7.33 5.69
N MET A 138 -2.10 -6.60 6.78
CA MET A 138 -1.31 -5.42 7.11
C MET A 138 0.12 -5.74 7.53
N PHE A 139 0.32 -6.86 8.22
CA PHE A 139 1.58 -7.16 8.90
C PHE A 139 2.30 -8.40 8.39
N ASN A 140 1.80 -9.07 7.34
CA ASN A 140 2.47 -10.21 6.76
C ASN A 140 2.76 -10.01 5.27
N TRP A 141 4.01 -10.23 4.90
CA TRP A 141 4.40 -10.31 3.50
C TRP A 141 4.05 -11.68 2.91
N SER A 142 4.00 -11.76 1.58
CA SER A 142 3.75 -12.99 0.86
C SER A 142 4.73 -13.19 -0.29
N LEU A 143 5.02 -14.46 -0.57
CA LEU A 143 5.86 -14.91 -1.68
C LEU A 143 5.10 -15.93 -2.49
N TYR A 144 5.10 -15.74 -3.82
CA TYR A 144 4.72 -16.78 -4.75
C TYR A 144 5.86 -17.12 -5.70
N ASN A 145 6.00 -18.42 -5.97
CA ASN A 145 6.88 -18.92 -7.01
C ASN A 145 6.13 -18.88 -8.34
N VAL A 146 6.50 -17.97 -9.22
CA VAL A 146 5.99 -17.94 -10.59
C VAL A 146 6.81 -18.94 -11.38
N THR A 147 6.27 -20.13 -11.61
CA THR A 147 7.02 -21.21 -12.28
C THR A 147 6.11 -22.13 -13.10
N LYS A 148 6.71 -22.72 -14.14
CA LYS A 148 6.09 -23.77 -14.95
C LYS A 148 5.92 -25.08 -14.20
N ASP A 149 6.71 -25.31 -13.16
CA ASP A 149 6.59 -26.49 -12.30
C ASP A 149 5.28 -26.44 -11.50
N ARG A 150 4.38 -27.40 -11.75
CA ARG A 150 3.07 -27.49 -11.09
C ARG A 150 3.18 -27.99 -9.64
N GLY A 151 4.28 -28.63 -9.26
CA GLY A 151 4.51 -29.14 -7.90
C GLY A 151 5.11 -28.12 -6.94
N ALA A 152 5.44 -26.90 -7.41
CA ALA A 152 6.10 -25.90 -6.60
C ALA A 152 5.21 -25.41 -5.43
N VAL A 153 5.82 -25.28 -4.25
CA VAL A 153 5.15 -24.73 -3.05
C VAL A 153 4.82 -23.25 -3.29
N LYS A 154 3.63 -22.80 -2.89
CA LYS A 154 3.15 -21.41 -3.09
C LYS A 154 3.27 -20.96 -4.55
N ARG A 155 2.95 -21.84 -5.48
CA ARG A 155 2.97 -21.55 -6.91
C ARG A 155 1.98 -20.43 -7.25
N PHE A 156 2.45 -19.46 -8.04
CA PHE A 156 1.58 -18.52 -8.74
C PHE A 156 1.01 -19.20 -9.98
N GLU A 157 -0.31 -19.25 -10.08
CA GLU A 157 -1.03 -19.94 -11.15
C GLU A 157 -1.73 -18.96 -12.09
N ASN A 158 -2.32 -17.91 -11.52
CA ASN A 158 -3.04 -16.88 -12.24
C ASN A 158 -3.22 -15.64 -11.35
N TRP A 159 -3.66 -14.55 -11.98
CA TRP A 159 -3.84 -13.26 -11.31
C TRP A 159 -4.91 -13.24 -10.23
N ASN A 160 -5.95 -14.09 -10.31
CA ASN A 160 -7.03 -14.12 -9.31
C ASN A 160 -6.52 -14.53 -7.92
N GLN A 161 -5.38 -15.22 -7.82
CA GLN A 161 -4.75 -15.49 -6.52
C GLN A 161 -4.39 -14.21 -5.76
N LEU A 162 -4.29 -13.07 -6.44
CA LEU A 162 -4.02 -11.77 -5.83
C LEU A 162 -5.26 -11.13 -5.19
N GLU A 163 -6.47 -11.64 -5.41
CA GLU A 163 -7.71 -11.11 -4.81
C GLU A 163 -7.65 -11.07 -3.29
N ARG A 164 -6.92 -12.01 -2.66
CA ARG A 164 -6.72 -12.03 -1.19
C ARG A 164 -5.90 -10.84 -0.66
N PHE A 165 -5.26 -10.07 -1.54
CA PHE A 165 -4.54 -8.84 -1.20
C PHE A 165 -5.29 -7.58 -1.65
N LYS A 166 -6.53 -7.73 -2.12
CA LYS A 166 -7.40 -6.60 -2.40
C LYS A 166 -7.62 -5.83 -1.09
N HIS A 167 -7.45 -4.52 -1.16
CA HIS A 167 -7.54 -3.63 -0.01
C HIS A 167 -8.07 -2.26 -0.46
N PRO A 168 -8.48 -1.38 0.46
CA PRO A 168 -8.85 0.00 0.12
C PRO A 168 -7.60 0.75 -0.38
N HIS A 169 -7.64 1.22 -1.61
CA HIS A 169 -6.63 2.10 -2.20
C HIS A 169 -7.28 2.93 -3.31
N ASN A 170 -6.79 4.14 -3.54
CA ASN A 170 -7.30 5.06 -4.55
C ASN A 170 -6.27 5.38 -5.65
N SER A 171 -5.08 4.80 -5.52
CA SER A 171 -3.96 5.06 -6.41
C SER A 171 -3.10 3.83 -6.61
N MET A 172 -2.56 3.67 -7.82
CA MET A 172 -1.59 2.64 -8.14
C MET A 172 -0.55 3.13 -9.15
N VAL A 173 0.69 2.71 -8.93
CA VAL A 173 1.81 2.92 -9.84
C VAL A 173 2.33 1.56 -10.27
N ILE A 174 2.42 1.32 -11.57
CA ILE A 174 3.02 0.11 -12.14
C ILE A 174 4.26 0.51 -12.92
N ILE A 175 5.39 -0.12 -12.62
CA ILE A 175 6.67 0.05 -13.30
C ILE A 175 7.01 -1.28 -13.95
N ASP A 176 6.86 -1.36 -15.27
CA ASP A 176 7.20 -2.55 -16.05
C ASP A 176 7.46 -2.17 -17.51
N ASN A 177 8.59 -2.62 -18.05
CA ASN A 177 9.01 -2.26 -19.39
C ASN A 177 8.23 -2.98 -20.50
N TYR A 178 7.57 -4.10 -20.20
CA TYR A 178 7.00 -5.01 -21.21
C TYR A 178 5.49 -5.18 -21.10
N LEU A 179 4.88 -4.74 -20.00
CA LEU A 179 3.45 -4.94 -19.74
C LEU A 179 2.53 -4.23 -20.76
N LEU A 180 3.04 -3.18 -21.43
CA LEU A 180 2.33 -2.40 -22.46
C LEU A 180 2.90 -2.58 -23.88
N LYS A 181 3.68 -3.65 -24.07
CA LYS A 181 4.36 -3.93 -25.34
C LYS A 181 3.38 -4.21 -26.47
N ASP A 182 2.35 -5.01 -26.20
CA ASP A 182 1.30 -5.37 -27.15
C ASP A 182 -0.02 -5.71 -26.44
N LEU A 183 -1.08 -5.92 -27.23
CA LEU A 183 -2.42 -6.19 -26.71
C LEU A 183 -2.55 -7.53 -25.99
N GLY A 184 -1.79 -8.53 -26.42
CA GLY A 184 -1.82 -9.85 -25.79
C GLY A 184 -1.32 -9.78 -24.36
N GLU A 185 -0.23 -9.05 -24.12
CA GLU A 185 0.30 -8.83 -22.77
C GLU A 185 -0.69 -8.06 -21.88
N MET A 186 -1.40 -7.09 -22.45
CA MET A 186 -2.43 -6.38 -21.70
C MET A 186 -3.59 -7.30 -21.31
N ASP A 187 -4.08 -8.11 -22.25
CA ASP A 187 -5.24 -8.97 -22.05
C ASP A 187 -4.97 -10.17 -21.15
N GLU A 188 -3.78 -10.77 -21.26
CA GLU A 188 -3.41 -11.94 -20.47
C GLU A 188 -2.80 -11.56 -19.10
N ASN A 189 -2.24 -10.35 -18.95
CA ASN A 189 -1.57 -9.94 -17.73
C ASN A 189 -2.14 -8.68 -17.07
N LEU A 190 -2.09 -7.51 -17.74
CA LEU A 190 -2.47 -6.25 -17.11
C LEU A 190 -3.93 -6.25 -16.63
N ILE A 191 -4.88 -6.63 -17.49
CA ILE A 191 -6.31 -6.56 -17.17
C ILE A 191 -6.69 -7.54 -16.05
N PRO A 192 -6.33 -8.84 -16.08
CA PRO A 192 -6.62 -9.76 -14.98
C PRO A 192 -5.94 -9.36 -13.66
N MET A 193 -4.70 -8.85 -13.73
CA MET A 193 -3.99 -8.33 -12.56
C MET A 193 -4.73 -7.16 -11.93
N LEU A 194 -5.13 -6.16 -12.74
CA LEU A 194 -5.91 -5.02 -12.27
C LEU A 194 -7.27 -5.45 -11.73
N ASN A 195 -7.95 -6.40 -12.37
CA ASN A 195 -9.22 -6.92 -11.88
C ASN A 195 -9.09 -7.55 -10.48
N SER A 196 -7.96 -8.18 -10.20
CA SER A 196 -7.69 -8.84 -8.92
C SER A 196 -7.30 -7.84 -7.82
N LEU A 197 -6.61 -6.76 -8.17
CA LEU A 197 -6.04 -5.80 -7.22
C LEU A 197 -6.90 -4.56 -6.97
N LEU A 198 -7.62 -4.05 -7.99
CA LEU A 198 -8.41 -2.84 -7.85
C LEU A 198 -9.58 -3.04 -6.87
N PRO A 199 -9.94 -2.00 -6.09
CA PRO A 199 -11.10 -2.07 -5.21
C PRO A 199 -12.39 -2.31 -6.03
N GLU A 200 -13.42 -2.80 -5.37
CA GLU A 200 -14.72 -3.01 -6.03
C GLU A 200 -15.56 -1.74 -6.04
N LYS A 201 -15.39 -0.89 -5.02
CA LYS A 201 -16.09 0.37 -4.84
C LYS A 201 -15.08 1.48 -4.54
N LEU A 202 -15.33 2.66 -5.10
CA LEU A 202 -14.63 3.89 -4.79
C LEU A 202 -15.56 5.08 -5.10
N GLU A 203 -16.22 5.64 -4.09
CA GLU A 203 -17.38 6.51 -4.34
C GLU A 203 -17.01 7.98 -4.59
N SER A 204 -16.09 8.55 -3.82
CA SER A 204 -15.79 9.99 -3.85
C SER A 204 -14.48 10.33 -4.55
N LYS A 205 -13.88 9.36 -5.26
CA LYS A 205 -12.54 9.51 -5.84
C LYS A 205 -12.45 8.94 -7.24
N VAL A 206 -11.80 9.71 -8.11
CA VAL A 206 -11.23 9.17 -9.35
C VAL A 206 -10.04 8.30 -8.97
N TYR A 207 -10.03 7.05 -9.45
CA TYR A 207 -8.92 6.15 -9.22
C TYR A 207 -7.73 6.54 -10.10
N GLN A 208 -6.56 6.74 -9.50
CA GLN A 208 -5.38 7.21 -10.23
C GLN A 208 -4.43 6.06 -10.57
N LEU A 209 -4.33 5.70 -11.85
CA LEU A 209 -3.43 4.67 -12.33
C LEU A 209 -2.27 5.30 -13.11
N THR A 210 -1.03 5.03 -12.70
CA THR A 210 0.17 5.44 -13.45
C THR A 210 0.93 4.21 -13.94
N LEU A 211 1.18 4.15 -15.23
CA LEU A 211 1.92 3.08 -15.89
C LEU A 211 3.22 3.63 -16.43
N ILE A 212 4.34 3.10 -15.96
CA ILE A 212 5.69 3.51 -16.33
C ILE A 212 6.36 2.35 -17.06
N GLY A 213 6.79 2.56 -18.31
CA GLY A 213 7.41 1.52 -19.13
C GLY A 213 8.35 2.06 -20.20
N VAL A 214 9.03 1.16 -20.90
CA VAL A 214 9.95 1.48 -22.01
C VAL A 214 9.33 1.10 -23.34
N GLU A 215 8.85 -0.15 -23.46
CA GLU A 215 8.22 -0.67 -24.67
C GLU A 215 6.74 -0.32 -24.64
N LEU A 216 6.40 0.80 -25.29
CA LEU A 216 5.03 1.16 -25.58
C LEU A 216 4.71 0.83 -27.03
N ARG A 217 3.60 0.12 -27.25
CA ARG A 217 3.07 -0.15 -28.59
C ARG A 217 2.84 1.13 -29.40
N ASP A 218 2.30 2.16 -28.75
CA ASP A 218 1.91 3.44 -29.33
C ASP A 218 2.53 4.63 -28.59
N LYS A 219 2.33 5.85 -29.11
CA LYS A 219 2.66 7.08 -28.38
C LYS A 219 1.88 7.14 -27.06
N PRO A 220 2.47 7.63 -25.95
CA PRO A 220 1.82 7.67 -24.63
C PRO A 220 0.39 8.24 -24.63
N ALA A 221 0.14 9.32 -25.38
CA ALA A 221 -1.18 9.95 -25.45
C ALA A 221 -2.26 9.07 -26.10
N SER A 222 -1.91 8.33 -27.16
CA SER A 222 -2.83 7.38 -27.80
C SER A 222 -3.06 6.17 -26.91
N MET A 223 -1.99 5.67 -26.30
CA MET A 223 -2.04 4.55 -25.36
C MET A 223 -2.92 4.86 -24.14
N LYS A 224 -2.83 6.07 -23.59
CA LYS A 224 -3.72 6.52 -22.50
C LYS A 224 -5.20 6.35 -22.86
N LYS A 225 -5.65 6.94 -23.98
CA LYS A 225 -7.06 6.88 -24.40
C LYS A 225 -7.53 5.45 -24.61
N TYR A 226 -6.66 4.63 -25.21
CA TYR A 226 -6.94 3.21 -25.42
C TYR A 226 -7.09 2.46 -24.10
N LEU A 227 -6.16 2.64 -23.15
CA LEU A 227 -6.22 2.03 -21.83
C LEU A 227 -7.48 2.45 -21.06
N GLU A 228 -7.82 3.73 -21.03
CA GLU A 228 -9.04 4.21 -20.36
C GLU A 228 -10.30 3.53 -20.94
N TRP A 229 -10.35 3.37 -22.26
CA TRP A 229 -11.45 2.66 -22.93
C TRP A 229 -11.49 1.17 -22.58
N GLU A 230 -10.36 0.46 -22.67
CA GLU A 230 -10.24 -0.96 -22.35
C GLU A 230 -10.61 -1.24 -20.88
N LEU A 231 -10.05 -0.46 -19.95
CA LEU A 231 -10.30 -0.62 -18.52
C LEU A 231 -11.78 -0.41 -18.19
N LYS A 232 -12.40 0.62 -18.78
CA LYS A 232 -13.83 0.88 -18.61
C LYS A 232 -14.69 -0.30 -19.09
N ASN A 233 -14.37 -0.88 -20.24
CA ASN A 233 -15.17 -1.97 -20.82
C ASN A 233 -14.93 -3.33 -20.15
N LYS A 234 -13.69 -3.63 -19.78
CA LYS A 234 -13.30 -4.95 -19.26
C LYS A 234 -13.45 -5.08 -17.75
N LEU A 235 -13.08 -4.05 -16.98
CA LEU A 235 -13.09 -4.13 -15.51
C LEU A 235 -14.44 -3.78 -14.88
N LYS A 236 -15.28 -3.01 -15.61
CA LYS A 236 -16.65 -2.64 -15.22
C LYS A 236 -16.75 -2.08 -13.78
N ARG A 237 -15.75 -1.29 -13.37
CA ARG A 237 -15.76 -0.64 -12.06
C ARG A 237 -16.80 0.48 -12.00
N PRO A 238 -17.47 0.70 -10.85
CA PRO A 238 -18.49 1.73 -10.70
C PRO A 238 -17.90 3.16 -10.58
N TYR A 239 -16.59 3.29 -10.75
CA TYR A 239 -15.84 4.53 -10.58
C TYR A 239 -14.92 4.76 -11.78
N GLU A 240 -14.52 6.02 -11.97
CA GLU A 240 -13.61 6.41 -13.05
C GLU A 240 -12.16 6.02 -12.72
N ILE A 241 -11.43 5.58 -13.74
CA ILE A 241 -9.99 5.30 -13.67
C ILE A 241 -9.27 6.28 -14.59
N GLU A 242 -8.58 7.25 -14.00
CA GLU A 242 -7.72 8.18 -14.75
C GLU A 242 -6.34 7.54 -14.94
N VAL A 243 -5.91 7.46 -16.20
CA VAL A 243 -4.64 6.82 -16.56
C VAL A 243 -3.59 7.88 -16.91
N CYS A 244 -2.40 7.73 -16.34
CA CYS A 244 -1.18 8.40 -16.77
C CYS A 244 -0.22 7.35 -17.32
N VAL A 245 0.25 7.54 -18.56
CA VAL A 245 1.24 6.64 -19.19
C VAL A 245 2.55 7.40 -19.33
N VAL A 246 3.64 6.79 -18.86
CA VAL A 246 4.96 7.40 -18.86
C VAL A 246 5.93 6.49 -19.58
N LYS A 247 6.50 7.00 -20.67
CA LYS A 247 7.59 6.36 -21.40
C LYS A 247 8.92 6.75 -20.77
N THR A 248 9.77 5.75 -20.56
CA THR A 248 11.11 5.92 -20.01
C THR A 248 12.16 5.46 -21.03
N GLU A 249 13.41 5.88 -20.83
CA GLU A 249 14.52 5.45 -21.67
C GLU A 249 14.90 3.99 -21.40
N SER A 250 15.28 3.27 -22.45
CA SER A 250 15.80 1.90 -22.34
C SER A 250 17.03 1.87 -21.42
N ASN A 251 17.16 0.79 -20.64
CA ASN A 251 18.24 0.49 -19.69
C ASN A 251 18.24 1.24 -18.34
N LYS A 252 17.30 2.14 -18.06
CA LYS A 252 17.29 2.86 -16.77
C LYS A 252 16.50 2.16 -15.66
N ASN A 253 15.52 1.32 -16.01
CA ASN A 253 14.63 0.67 -15.05
C ASN A 253 14.61 -0.84 -15.26
N HIS A 254 15.42 -1.56 -14.48
CA HIS A 254 15.35 -3.02 -14.42
C HIS A 254 14.43 -3.51 -13.31
N ASP A 255 14.07 -2.70 -12.33
CA ASP A 255 13.19 -3.14 -11.25
C ASP A 255 11.72 -3.03 -11.63
N ARG A 256 10.95 -4.08 -11.31
CA ARG A 256 9.53 -4.21 -11.67
C ARG A 256 8.72 -4.16 -10.40
N ASN A 257 7.92 -3.12 -10.28
CA ASN A 257 7.24 -2.80 -9.04
C ASN A 257 5.81 -2.37 -9.31
N ILE A 258 4.91 -2.76 -8.42
CA ILE A 258 3.58 -2.17 -8.29
C ILE A 258 3.49 -1.57 -6.90
N PHE A 259 3.03 -0.33 -6.81
CA PHE A 259 2.77 0.35 -5.55
C PHE A 259 1.30 0.73 -5.52
N THR A 260 0.62 0.40 -4.43
CA THR A 260 -0.66 1.01 -4.03
C THR A 260 -0.44 1.89 -2.81
N ASN A 261 -1.52 2.44 -2.24
CA ASN A 261 -1.48 3.14 -0.96
C ASN A 261 -0.85 2.28 0.17
N TYR A 262 -1.01 0.96 0.17
CA TYR A 262 -0.57 0.12 1.31
C TYR A 262 0.19 -1.15 0.94
N LEU A 263 0.41 -1.41 -0.35
CA LEU A 263 1.04 -2.63 -0.83
C LEU A 263 2.14 -2.31 -1.85
N TRP A 264 3.29 -2.91 -1.66
CA TRP A 264 4.35 -2.99 -2.65
C TRP A 264 4.45 -4.42 -3.18
N ILE A 265 4.29 -4.58 -4.48
CA ILE A 265 4.49 -5.84 -5.18
C ILE A 265 5.77 -5.72 -5.99
N HIS A 266 6.68 -6.68 -5.82
CA HIS A 266 7.95 -6.73 -6.53
C HIS A 266 8.07 -8.03 -7.33
N SER A 267 8.69 -7.91 -8.50
CA SER A 267 9.08 -9.07 -9.30
C SER A 267 10.52 -8.99 -9.80
N GLY A 268 11.19 -10.14 -9.74
CA GLY A 268 12.49 -10.34 -10.38
C GLY A 268 12.41 -10.36 -11.91
N HIS A 269 11.22 -10.39 -12.50
CA HIS A 269 10.97 -10.34 -13.93
C HIS A 269 9.83 -9.35 -14.24
N SER A 270 9.55 -9.07 -15.51
CA SER A 270 8.28 -8.45 -15.91
C SER A 270 7.07 -9.24 -15.41
N PHE A 271 5.99 -8.53 -15.06
CA PHE A 271 4.64 -9.02 -14.76
C PHE A 271 3.92 -9.63 -15.98
N THR A 272 4.62 -9.92 -17.07
CA THR A 272 4.14 -10.68 -18.23
C THR A 272 4.24 -12.19 -17.98
N TYR A 273 3.57 -12.67 -16.94
CA TYR A 273 3.70 -14.05 -16.46
C TYR A 273 2.91 -15.05 -17.29
N MET A 274 1.71 -14.65 -17.71
CA MET A 274 0.78 -15.50 -18.41
C MET A 274 0.99 -15.38 -19.91
N ARG A 275 1.05 -16.53 -20.58
CA ARG A 275 0.97 -16.63 -22.04
C ARG A 275 0.00 -17.74 -22.41
N ARG A 276 -1.05 -17.43 -23.17
CA ARG A 276 -2.14 -18.39 -23.50
C ARG A 276 -2.71 -19.06 -22.25
N GLN A 277 -2.97 -18.26 -21.21
CA GLN A 277 -3.48 -18.70 -19.90
C GLN A 277 -2.57 -19.67 -19.13
N GLN A 278 -1.28 -19.73 -19.46
CA GLN A 278 -0.30 -20.55 -18.75
C GLN A 278 0.88 -19.71 -18.27
N VAL A 279 1.43 -20.06 -17.11
CA VAL A 279 2.66 -19.45 -16.59
C VAL A 279 3.80 -19.72 -17.57
N SER A 280 4.43 -18.66 -18.05
CA SER A 280 5.48 -18.68 -19.07
C SER A 280 6.87 -18.33 -18.55
N LYS A 281 6.95 -17.82 -17.32
CA LYS A 281 8.17 -17.32 -16.68
C LYS A 281 8.55 -18.15 -15.45
N ASN A 282 9.81 -18.05 -15.06
CA ASN A 282 10.34 -18.55 -13.79
C ASN A 282 10.87 -17.35 -13.00
N THR A 283 10.18 -16.95 -11.93
CA THR A 283 10.58 -15.83 -11.07
C THR A 283 9.85 -15.89 -9.72
N ASN A 284 10.10 -14.89 -8.89
CA ASN A 284 9.41 -14.71 -7.62
C ASN A 284 8.52 -13.47 -7.68
N LEU A 285 7.30 -13.60 -7.17
CA LEU A 285 6.38 -12.50 -6.93
C LEU A 285 6.30 -12.27 -5.43
N MET A 286 6.79 -11.12 -4.98
CA MET A 286 6.80 -10.75 -3.57
C MET A 286 5.79 -9.62 -3.31
N LEU A 287 5.06 -9.72 -2.20
CA LEU A 287 4.05 -8.75 -1.80
C LEU A 287 4.34 -8.28 -0.38
N PHE A 288 4.58 -6.98 -0.22
CA PHE A 288 5.01 -6.33 1.02
C PHE A 288 4.01 -5.25 1.40
N PRO A 289 3.18 -5.49 2.43
CA PRO A 289 2.41 -4.43 3.05
C PRO A 289 3.34 -3.37 3.64
N ILE A 290 3.00 -2.08 3.50
CA ILE A 290 3.89 -1.00 3.98
C ILE A 290 4.05 -0.99 5.51
N PHE A 291 3.09 -1.58 6.24
CA PHE A 291 3.13 -1.70 7.70
C PHE A 291 4.01 -2.86 8.19
N TYR A 292 4.52 -3.71 7.28
CA TYR A 292 5.35 -4.84 7.66
C TYR A 292 6.64 -4.37 8.34
N GLN A 293 6.77 -4.70 9.62
CA GLN A 293 7.96 -4.40 10.42
C GLN A 293 9.00 -5.49 10.20
N GLN A 294 9.98 -5.23 9.36
CA GLN A 294 11.08 -6.16 9.19
C GLN A 294 11.95 -6.19 10.45
N LYS A 295 12.09 -7.38 11.02
CA LYS A 295 13.27 -7.70 11.84
C LYS A 295 14.46 -8.12 10.95
N ASP A 296 14.19 -8.75 9.79
CA ASP A 296 15.22 -9.41 8.96
C ASP A 296 15.05 -9.23 7.43
N PHE A 297 14.74 -8.04 6.91
CA PHE A 297 14.90 -7.86 5.46
C PHE A 297 16.36 -7.87 5.12
N GLN A 298 16.74 -8.81 4.30
CA GLN A 298 17.86 -8.63 3.41
C GLN A 298 17.28 -8.41 2.03
N SER A 299 17.70 -7.33 1.38
CA SER A 299 17.54 -7.22 -0.06
C SER A 299 18.18 -8.49 -0.64
N TYR A 300 17.37 -9.39 -1.22
CA TYR A 300 17.83 -10.67 -1.80
C TYR A 300 18.93 -10.50 -2.87
N TYR A 301 19.23 -9.27 -3.26
CA TYR A 301 20.19 -8.89 -4.29
C TYR A 301 21.45 -8.21 -3.76
N GLN A 302 21.70 -8.17 -2.44
CA GLN A 302 22.99 -7.71 -1.91
C GLN A 302 23.92 -8.91 -1.71
N GLU A 303 24.96 -8.99 -2.54
CA GLU A 303 25.99 -10.06 -2.52
C GLU A 303 26.82 -10.06 -1.22
N GLU A 304 26.86 -8.93 -0.52
CA GLU A 304 27.41 -8.82 0.83
C GLU A 304 26.38 -8.16 1.75
N PRO A 305 25.96 -8.82 2.86
CA PRO A 305 25.04 -8.19 3.80
C PRO A 305 25.72 -6.96 4.40
N PRO A 306 25.13 -5.76 4.30
CA PRO A 306 25.65 -4.60 5.02
C PRO A 306 25.67 -4.94 6.50
N THR A 307 26.81 -4.76 7.16
CA THR A 307 26.97 -5.05 8.59
C THR A 307 25.96 -4.33 9.46
N GLU A 308 25.39 -3.21 9.00
CA GLU A 308 24.34 -2.47 9.70
C GLU A 308 23.44 -1.69 8.74
N THR A 309 22.40 -2.30 8.14
CA THR A 309 21.23 -1.50 7.73
C THR A 309 19.92 -2.23 8.00
N LYS A 310 19.31 -1.92 9.15
CA LYS A 310 17.90 -2.21 9.45
C LYS A 310 17.01 -1.27 8.65
N SER A 311 16.90 -1.47 7.33
CA SER A 311 15.88 -0.75 6.55
C SER A 311 14.52 -1.44 6.73
N SER A 312 13.47 -0.67 7.02
CA SER A 312 12.09 -1.18 7.04
C SER A 312 11.55 -1.32 5.61
N VAL A 313 10.49 -2.11 5.41
CA VAL A 313 9.77 -2.16 4.11
C VAL A 313 9.44 -0.76 3.64
N TRP A 314 8.88 0.05 4.54
CA TRP A 314 8.53 1.42 4.23
C TRP A 314 9.72 2.25 3.75
N GLY A 315 10.90 2.09 4.38
CA GLY A 315 12.14 2.71 3.91
C GLY A 315 12.54 2.29 2.50
N ALA A 316 12.42 0.99 2.19
CA ALA A 316 12.68 0.45 0.85
C ALA A 316 11.65 0.96 -0.18
N VAL A 317 10.36 0.97 0.17
CA VAL A 317 9.28 1.53 -0.65
C VAL A 317 9.57 2.99 -0.97
N ASN A 318 9.95 3.80 0.01
CA ASN A 318 10.25 5.22 -0.22
C ASN A 318 11.49 5.43 -1.08
N GLN A 319 12.50 4.56 -0.97
CA GLN A 319 13.63 4.59 -1.90
C GLN A 319 13.17 4.34 -3.34
N ARG A 320 12.36 3.31 -3.57
CA ARG A 320 11.83 3.00 -4.91
C ARG A 320 10.86 4.05 -5.43
N LEU A 321 10.04 4.64 -4.56
CA LEU A 321 9.19 5.78 -4.92
C LEU A 321 10.01 7.02 -5.27
N ARG A 322 11.16 7.27 -4.63
CA ARG A 322 12.09 8.34 -5.03
C ARG A 322 12.66 8.11 -6.43
N GLU A 323 13.02 6.88 -6.76
CA GLU A 323 13.44 6.50 -8.12
C GLU A 323 12.31 6.75 -9.13
N ALA A 324 11.08 6.31 -8.82
CA ALA A 324 9.89 6.58 -9.63
C ALA A 324 9.65 8.09 -9.84
N ARG A 325 9.73 8.89 -8.78
CA ARG A 325 9.63 10.36 -8.83
C ARG A 325 10.71 10.99 -9.72
N TYR A 326 11.94 10.49 -9.64
CA TYR A 326 13.03 10.96 -10.49
C TYR A 326 12.75 10.67 -11.97
N ILE A 327 12.31 9.46 -12.29
CA ILE A 327 11.91 9.06 -13.65
C ILE A 327 10.82 9.99 -14.19
N LEU A 328 9.81 10.29 -13.38
CA LEU A 328 8.71 11.17 -13.75
C LEU A 328 9.18 12.60 -13.99
N LYS A 329 10.06 13.11 -13.12
CA LYS A 329 10.67 14.43 -13.29
C LYS A 329 11.40 14.52 -14.63
N MET A 330 12.19 13.51 -14.98
CA MET A 330 12.89 13.44 -16.27
C MET A 330 11.93 13.34 -17.44
N ALA A 331 10.89 12.50 -17.34
CA ALA A 331 9.88 12.37 -18.39
C ALA A 331 9.09 13.67 -18.60
N SER A 332 8.80 14.42 -17.54
CA SER A 332 8.03 15.68 -17.64
C SER A 332 8.75 16.80 -18.38
N GLN A 333 10.08 16.71 -18.48
CA GLN A 333 10.87 17.64 -19.30
C GLN A 333 10.72 17.36 -20.80
N ASN A 334 10.11 16.23 -21.18
CA ASN A 334 9.85 15.84 -22.55
C ASN A 334 8.36 15.52 -22.75
N ASN A 335 7.58 16.46 -23.28
CA ASN A 335 6.15 16.30 -23.51
C ASN A 335 5.76 15.07 -24.35
N SER A 336 6.68 14.49 -25.13
CA SER A 336 6.42 13.26 -25.88
C SER A 336 6.48 11.98 -25.05
N ALA A 337 7.00 12.06 -23.81
CA ALA A 337 7.20 10.94 -22.91
C ALA A 337 6.04 10.70 -21.94
N ILE A 338 5.07 11.62 -21.84
CA ILE A 338 3.94 11.50 -20.93
C ILE A 338 2.61 11.59 -21.69
N GLY A 339 1.71 10.66 -21.41
CA GLY A 339 0.32 10.71 -21.83
C GLY A 339 -0.57 10.96 -20.61
N GLY A 340 -1.13 12.16 -20.50
CA GLY A 340 -2.00 12.58 -19.38
C GLY A 340 -1.30 13.47 -18.36
N GLU A 341 -2.08 14.00 -17.42
CA GLU A 341 -1.56 14.78 -16.31
C GLU A 341 -1.10 13.84 -15.18
N LEU A 342 0.05 14.14 -14.58
CA LEU A 342 0.55 13.38 -13.44
C LEU A 342 -0.12 13.87 -12.15
N LYS A 343 -1.26 13.26 -11.82
CA LYS A 343 -2.01 13.53 -10.57
C LYS A 343 -1.81 12.48 -9.48
N ASN A 344 -1.09 11.41 -9.79
CA ASN A 344 -0.97 10.25 -8.92
C ASN A 344 -0.37 10.62 -7.55
N THR A 345 -1.19 10.51 -6.51
CA THR A 345 -0.87 11.00 -5.17
C THR A 345 0.28 10.24 -4.52
N ILE A 346 0.49 8.95 -4.83
CA ILE A 346 1.66 8.16 -4.37
C ILE A 346 2.97 8.81 -4.86
N LEU A 347 2.98 9.29 -6.10
CA LEU A 347 4.16 9.85 -6.76
C LEU A 347 4.36 11.31 -6.42
N VAL A 348 3.31 12.12 -6.49
CA VAL A 348 3.42 13.57 -6.30
C VAL A 348 3.48 13.94 -4.81
N GLY A 349 2.92 13.10 -3.93
CA GLY A 349 2.54 13.52 -2.59
C GLY A 349 1.42 14.56 -2.64
N ASN A 350 0.85 14.90 -1.49
CA ASN A 350 0.03 16.10 -1.40
C ASN A 350 0.96 17.31 -1.29
N LYS A 351 0.87 18.22 -2.27
CA LYS A 351 1.68 19.46 -2.37
C LYS A 351 1.32 20.51 -1.30
N THR A 352 0.75 20.10 -0.18
CA THR A 352 0.30 20.98 0.90
C THR A 352 0.93 20.52 2.20
N ALA A 353 2.10 21.09 2.49
CA ALA A 353 2.59 21.32 3.85
C ALA A 353 3.13 22.74 3.92
#